data_AF-A0A091SIP8-F1
#
_entry.id   AF-A0A091SIP8-F1
#
_cell.length_a   1.000
_cell.length_b   1.000
_cell.length_c   1.000
_cell.angle_alpha   90.00
_cell.angle_beta   90.00
_cell.angle_gamma   90.00
#
_symmetry.space_group_name_H-M   'P 1'
#
loop_
_entity.id
_entity.type
_entity.pdbx_description
1 polymer ?
#
loop_
_entity_poly.entity_id
_entity_poly.type
_entity_poly.pdbx_seq_one_letter_code
_entity_poly.pdbx_strand_id
1 'polypeptide(L)'
;FPWFGMDIGGTLVKLAYFEPIDITAEEEQEEVESLKSIRKYLTSNVAYGSTGIRDVHLELKDLTIFARRGNLHFIRFPTHDLPTFIQMGRNKNFSTLHTVLCATGGGAYKFEEDFRTIGNLQLHKLDELDCLVKGLLYIDSVSFNGQAECYYFENASDPERCQKMPFNLDDPYPLLVVNIGSGVSILSVHSKDNYKRVTGTSLGGGTFLGLCSLLTGCESFEEALEMASKGDSTHADKLVRDIYGGDYERFGLPGWAVAS
;
A
#
# COMPACT_ATOMS: atom_id res chain seq x y z
N PHE A 1 8.27 6.16 22.04
CA PHE A 1 7.21 6.50 21.07
C PHE A 1 7.71 7.67 20.27
N PRO A 2 7.55 7.74 18.94
CA PRO A 2 6.57 7.03 18.11
C PRO A 2 7.12 5.74 17.47
N TRP A 3 6.22 4.79 17.15
CA TRP A 3 6.56 3.63 16.34
C TRP A 3 6.04 3.82 14.92
N PHE A 4 6.98 3.85 13.97
CA PHE A 4 6.71 4.02 12.55
C PHE A 4 7.30 2.86 11.75
N GLY A 5 6.58 2.46 10.71
CA GLY A 5 7.13 1.71 9.58
C GLY A 5 6.89 2.49 8.30
N MET A 6 7.91 2.65 7.47
CA MET A 6 7.80 3.40 6.21
C MET A 6 8.14 2.50 5.02
N ASP A 7 7.33 2.55 3.97
CA ASP A 7 7.63 1.95 2.67
C ASP A 7 7.64 3.07 1.62
N ILE A 8 8.82 3.33 1.06
CA ILE A 8 9.06 4.37 0.08
C ILE A 8 9.07 3.72 -1.32
N GLY A 9 7.88 3.58 -1.90
CA GLY A 9 7.69 3.00 -3.23
C GLY A 9 8.04 3.97 -4.37
N GLY A 10 7.88 3.51 -5.60
CA GLY A 10 8.14 4.32 -6.80
C GLY A 10 7.15 5.48 -6.99
N THR A 11 5.88 5.26 -6.63
CA THR A 11 4.78 6.23 -6.82
C THR A 11 4.26 6.79 -5.49
N LEU A 12 4.10 5.94 -4.48
CA LEU A 12 3.58 6.31 -3.16
C LEU A 12 4.56 5.94 -2.06
N VAL A 13 4.63 6.81 -1.05
CA VAL A 13 5.13 6.49 0.28
C VAL A 13 3.95 6.04 1.14
N LYS A 14 4.16 4.97 1.91
CA LYS A 14 3.22 4.45 2.89
C LYS A 14 3.86 4.52 4.27
N LEU A 15 3.11 5.01 5.24
CA LEU A 15 3.54 5.16 6.62
C LEU A 15 2.50 4.48 7.52
N ALA A 16 2.94 3.47 8.25
CA ALA A 16 2.19 2.88 9.36
C ALA A 16 2.61 3.55 10.66
N TYR A 17 1.64 4.03 11.44
CA TYR A 17 1.87 4.71 12.72
C TYR A 17 1.07 4.03 13.83
N PHE A 18 1.75 3.51 14.86
CA PHE A 18 1.08 2.99 16.04
C PHE A 18 0.89 4.11 17.07
N GLU A 19 -0.36 4.45 17.34
CA GLU A 19 -0.79 5.41 18.36
C GLU A 19 -1.08 4.65 19.68
N PRO A 20 -0.24 4.74 20.71
CA PRO A 20 -0.56 4.17 22.01
C PRO A 20 -1.76 4.88 22.64
N ILE A 21 -2.73 4.09 23.13
CA ILE A 21 -3.93 4.58 23.85
C ILE A 21 -3.87 4.29 25.35
N ASP A 22 -2.79 3.67 25.79
CA ASP A 22 -2.53 3.22 27.16
C ASP A 22 -1.43 4.03 27.85
N ILE A 23 -1.18 5.27 27.38
CA ILE A 23 -0.17 6.15 27.95
C ILE A 23 -0.57 6.54 29.38
N THR A 24 0.32 6.31 30.34
CA THR A 24 0.10 6.72 31.73
C THR A 24 0.40 8.20 31.95
N ALA A 25 -0.10 8.78 33.04
CA ALA A 25 0.20 10.18 33.38
C ALA A 25 1.69 10.42 33.65
N GLU A 26 2.40 9.42 34.16
CA GLU A 26 3.85 9.46 34.39
C GLU A 26 4.61 9.48 33.05
N GLU A 27 4.25 8.58 32.12
CA GLU A 27 4.81 8.57 30.76
C GLU A 27 4.54 9.87 30.01
N GLU A 28 3.34 10.46 30.19
CA GLU A 28 3.01 11.74 29.56
C GLU A 28 3.83 12.90 30.13
N GLN A 29 4.26 12.85 31.41
CA GLN A 29 5.14 13.88 31.98
C GLN A 29 6.58 13.77 31.46
N GLU A 30 7.06 12.54 31.25
CA GLU A 30 8.39 12.27 30.69
C GLU A 30 8.47 12.48 29.17
N GLU A 31 7.32 12.47 28.49
CA GLU A 31 7.23 12.63 27.05
C GLU A 31 7.62 14.04 26.60
N VAL A 32 8.64 14.11 25.72
CA VAL A 32 9.13 15.36 25.14
C VAL A 32 8.02 16.06 24.34
N GLU A 33 7.91 17.39 24.44
CA GLU A 33 6.83 18.17 23.79
C GLU A 33 6.72 17.94 22.27
N SER A 34 7.84 17.66 21.58
CA SER A 34 7.82 17.31 20.16
C SER A 34 7.01 16.03 19.88
N LEU A 35 7.07 15.03 20.75
CA LEU A 35 6.30 13.80 20.65
C LEU A 35 4.80 14.04 20.77
N LYS A 36 4.40 14.82 21.76
CA LYS A 36 3.00 15.21 21.96
C LYS A 36 2.46 15.95 20.75
N SER A 37 3.25 16.88 20.22
CA SER A 37 2.91 17.65 19.02
C SER A 37 2.71 16.76 17.80
N ILE A 38 3.57 15.76 17.60
CA ILE A 38 3.49 14.84 16.46
C ILE A 38 2.34 13.87 16.60
N ARG A 39 2.15 13.25 17.77
CA ARG A 39 1.00 12.40 18.04
C ARG A 39 -0.28 13.18 17.74
N LYS A 40 -0.43 14.37 18.32
CA LYS A 40 -1.59 15.24 18.10
C LYS A 40 -1.76 15.59 16.62
N TYR A 41 -0.69 15.97 15.93
CA TYR A 41 -0.74 16.29 14.50
C TYR A 41 -1.24 15.12 13.66
N LEU A 42 -0.76 13.91 13.93
CA LEU A 42 -1.16 12.71 13.19
C LEU A 42 -2.61 12.31 13.49
N THR A 43 -3.06 12.43 14.74
CA THR A 43 -4.37 11.91 15.16
C THR A 43 -5.50 12.93 14.98
N SER A 44 -5.21 14.23 15.06
CA SER A 44 -6.21 15.29 14.87
C SER A 44 -6.45 15.67 13.41
N ASN A 45 -5.65 15.18 12.46
CA ASN A 45 -5.77 15.49 11.04
C ASN A 45 -5.94 14.22 10.20
N VAL A 46 -6.68 14.32 9.12
CA VAL A 46 -6.82 13.26 8.09
C VAL A 46 -6.10 13.60 6.80
N ALA A 47 -5.71 14.87 6.62
CA ALA A 47 -4.91 15.36 5.52
C ALA A 47 -3.65 16.05 6.07
N TYR A 48 -2.51 15.83 5.42
CA TYR A 48 -1.20 16.35 5.84
C TYR A 48 -0.54 17.10 4.68
N GLY A 49 -0.34 18.41 4.86
CA GLY A 49 0.13 19.25 3.77
C GLY A 49 -0.89 19.32 2.64
N SER A 50 -0.42 19.26 1.39
CA SER A 50 -1.27 19.28 0.19
C SER A 50 -1.71 17.90 -0.29
N THR A 51 -0.94 16.85 0.00
CA THR A 51 -1.09 15.54 -0.66
C THR A 51 -1.09 14.33 0.28
N GLY A 52 -0.74 14.52 1.56
CA GLY A 52 -0.76 13.44 2.55
C GLY A 52 -2.18 13.13 2.99
N ILE A 53 -2.51 11.84 3.07
CA ILE A 53 -3.84 11.33 3.40
C ILE A 53 -3.70 10.24 4.45
N ARG A 54 -4.52 10.28 5.49
CA ARG A 54 -4.74 9.16 6.42
C ARG A 54 -5.99 8.41 6.00
N ASP A 55 -5.83 7.14 5.65
CA ASP A 55 -6.94 6.27 5.28
C ASP A 55 -7.65 5.77 6.55
N VAL A 56 -8.46 6.64 7.17
CA VAL A 56 -9.13 6.41 8.47
C VAL A 56 -9.97 5.13 8.47
N HIS A 57 -10.53 4.77 7.33
CA HIS A 57 -11.32 3.55 7.19
C HIS A 57 -10.52 2.26 7.38
N LEU A 58 -9.18 2.31 7.33
CA LEU A 58 -8.29 1.17 7.53
C LEU A 58 -7.73 1.07 8.96
N GLU A 59 -8.06 2.02 9.85
CA GLU A 59 -7.52 2.03 11.22
C GLU A 59 -7.81 0.72 11.97
N LEU A 60 -6.76 0.04 12.46
CA LEU A 60 -6.91 -1.10 13.37
C LEU A 60 -7.00 -0.56 14.79
N LYS A 61 -8.11 -0.86 15.47
CA LYS A 61 -8.42 -0.32 16.78
C LYS A 61 -8.11 -1.31 17.89
N ASP A 62 -7.67 -0.78 19.03
CA ASP A 62 -7.36 -1.56 20.25
C ASP A 62 -6.41 -2.76 20.01
N LEU A 63 -5.43 -2.56 19.14
CA LEU A 63 -4.42 -3.53 18.79
C LEU A 63 -3.35 -3.61 19.89
N THR A 64 -2.91 -4.81 20.22
CA THR A 64 -1.78 -5.02 21.13
C THR A 64 -0.50 -5.29 20.35
N ILE A 65 0.43 -4.33 20.32
CA ILE A 65 1.76 -4.46 19.69
C ILE A 65 2.84 -4.25 20.74
N PHE A 66 3.82 -5.17 20.81
CA PHE A 66 4.96 -5.07 21.75
C PHE A 66 4.52 -4.74 23.20
N ALA A 67 3.48 -5.45 23.67
CA ALA A 67 2.87 -5.27 24.99
C ALA A 67 2.25 -3.88 25.27
N ARG A 68 1.97 -3.10 24.24
CA ARG A 68 1.23 -1.83 24.30
C ARG A 68 -0.09 -1.95 23.56
N ARG A 69 -1.16 -1.37 24.10
CA ARG A 69 -2.45 -1.19 23.44
C ARG A 69 -2.48 0.12 22.67
N GLY A 70 -2.98 0.08 21.46
CA GLY A 70 -3.01 1.26 20.60
C GLY A 70 -3.81 1.07 19.33
N ASN A 71 -3.84 2.12 18.51
CA ASN A 71 -4.45 2.09 17.18
C ASN A 71 -3.35 2.11 16.12
N LEU A 72 -3.47 1.28 15.08
CA LEU A 72 -2.58 1.32 13.93
C LEU A 72 -3.20 2.14 12.81
N HIS A 73 -2.53 3.25 12.46
CA HIS A 73 -2.95 4.19 11.43
C HIS A 73 -2.19 3.96 10.13
N PHE A 74 -2.88 4.13 9.00
CA PHE A 74 -2.32 4.03 7.66
C PHE A 74 -2.35 5.38 6.96
N ILE A 75 -1.18 5.86 6.56
CA ILE A 75 -0.97 7.16 5.95
C ILE A 75 -0.22 6.97 4.64
N ARG A 76 -0.58 7.75 3.62
CA ARG A 76 0.10 7.74 2.32
C ARG A 76 0.27 9.13 1.76
N PHE A 77 1.29 9.29 0.92
CA PHE A 77 1.50 10.49 0.11
C PHE A 77 2.34 10.15 -1.13
N PRO A 78 2.31 10.97 -2.19
CA PRO A 78 3.11 10.73 -3.37
C PRO A 78 4.62 10.74 -3.08
N THR A 79 5.39 9.82 -3.65
CA THR A 79 6.85 9.78 -3.47
C THR A 79 7.53 11.06 -3.97
N HIS A 80 6.93 11.77 -4.94
CA HIS A 80 7.48 13.05 -5.41
C HIS A 80 7.48 14.15 -4.32
N ASP A 81 6.60 14.06 -3.32
CA ASP A 81 6.51 14.98 -2.19
C ASP A 81 7.37 14.59 -0.98
N LEU A 82 8.15 13.51 -1.09
CA LEU A 82 9.05 13.08 -0.03
C LEU A 82 10.02 14.18 0.46
N PRO A 83 10.58 15.06 -0.39
CA PRO A 83 11.39 16.18 0.10
C PRO A 83 10.63 17.09 1.08
N THR A 84 9.35 17.37 0.82
CA THR A 84 8.49 18.15 1.72
C THR A 84 8.30 17.42 3.04
N PHE A 85 8.07 16.10 3.00
CA PHE A 85 7.96 15.29 4.21
C PHE A 85 9.25 15.31 5.05
N ILE A 86 10.43 15.16 4.43
CA ILE A 86 11.72 15.19 5.15
C ILE A 86 11.94 16.56 5.80
N GLN A 87 11.62 17.65 5.08
CA GLN A 87 11.69 19.00 5.63
C GLN A 87 10.71 19.21 6.79
N MET A 88 9.49 18.67 6.69
CA MET A 88 8.53 18.68 7.79
C MET A 88 9.06 17.91 9.01
N GLY A 89 9.69 16.75 8.79
CA GLY A 89 10.33 15.96 9.83
C GLY A 89 11.42 16.75 10.57
N ARG A 90 12.25 17.49 9.83
CA ARG A 90 13.24 18.40 10.42
C ARG A 90 12.58 19.51 11.25
N ASN A 91 11.59 20.20 10.67
CA ASN A 91 10.92 21.34 11.33
C ASN A 91 10.14 20.94 12.59
N LYS A 92 9.64 19.70 12.62
CA LYS A 92 8.95 19.11 13.78
C LYS A 92 9.88 18.35 14.72
N ASN A 93 11.20 18.44 14.51
CA ASN A 93 12.24 17.78 15.32
C ASN A 93 12.05 16.26 15.45
N PHE A 94 11.76 15.56 14.34
CA PHE A 94 11.61 14.09 14.35
C PHE A 94 12.88 13.37 14.84
N SER A 95 14.05 13.97 14.61
CA SER A 95 15.35 13.41 15.01
C SER A 95 15.58 13.38 16.53
N THR A 96 14.82 14.14 17.33
CA THR A 96 14.90 14.04 18.80
C THR A 96 14.12 12.85 19.37
N LEU A 97 13.35 12.14 18.54
CA LEU A 97 12.41 11.10 18.95
C LEU A 97 13.00 9.71 18.78
N HIS A 98 13.63 9.49 17.63
CA HIS A 98 14.34 8.26 17.28
C HIS A 98 15.42 8.61 16.26
N THR A 99 16.64 8.13 16.50
CA THR A 99 17.75 8.32 15.55
C THR A 99 17.61 7.45 14.31
N VAL A 100 16.77 6.40 14.37
CA VAL A 100 16.63 5.37 13.35
C VAL A 100 15.16 5.13 12.99
N LEU A 101 14.83 5.24 11.71
CA LEU A 101 13.52 4.92 11.14
C LEU A 101 13.62 3.64 10.30
N CYS A 102 12.79 2.64 10.59
CA CYS A 102 12.69 1.44 9.75
C CYS A 102 12.00 1.80 8.44
N ALA A 103 12.70 1.63 7.33
CA ALA A 103 12.22 1.95 6.00
C ALA A 103 12.47 0.80 5.02
N THR A 104 11.50 0.52 4.18
CA THR A 104 11.58 -0.46 3.09
C THR A 104 11.24 0.19 1.74
N GLY A 105 11.26 -0.60 0.67
CA GLY A 105 11.07 -0.14 -0.70
C GLY A 105 12.31 0.52 -1.28
N GLY A 106 12.37 0.63 -2.61
CA GLY A 106 13.54 1.20 -3.31
C GLY A 106 13.91 2.63 -2.87
N GLY A 107 12.92 3.40 -2.40
CA GLY A 107 13.15 4.75 -1.89
C GLY A 107 13.95 4.81 -0.58
N ALA A 108 13.95 3.75 0.24
CA ALA A 108 14.79 3.68 1.43
C ALA A 108 16.29 3.73 1.09
N TYR A 109 16.67 3.25 -0.11
CA TYR A 109 18.03 3.38 -0.64
C TYR A 109 18.22 4.72 -1.35
N LYS A 110 17.28 5.10 -2.22
CA LYS A 110 17.39 6.32 -3.06
C LYS A 110 17.52 7.60 -2.23
N PHE A 111 16.76 7.71 -1.15
CA PHE A 111 16.65 8.94 -0.35
C PHE A 111 17.40 8.87 0.98
N GLU A 112 18.25 7.86 1.19
CA GLU A 112 18.98 7.68 2.45
C GLU A 112 19.79 8.92 2.85
N GLU A 113 20.49 9.53 1.90
CA GLU A 113 21.29 10.73 2.16
C GLU A 113 20.43 11.94 2.52
N ASP A 114 19.25 12.09 1.90
CA ASP A 114 18.34 13.20 2.18
C ASP A 114 17.77 13.07 3.60
N PHE A 115 17.38 11.87 4.02
CA PHE A 115 16.97 11.61 5.41
C PHE A 115 18.10 11.93 6.40
N ARG A 116 19.34 11.54 6.06
CA ARG A 116 20.50 11.76 6.93
C ARG A 116 20.87 13.24 7.05
N THR A 117 20.93 13.95 5.93
CA THR A 117 21.45 15.33 5.86
C THR A 117 20.40 16.39 6.16
N ILE A 118 19.18 16.21 5.65
CA ILE A 118 18.08 17.18 5.82
C ILE A 118 17.27 16.82 7.05
N GLY A 119 16.88 15.55 7.18
CA GLY A 119 16.03 15.06 8.27
C GLY A 119 16.77 14.81 9.60
N ASN A 120 18.10 14.69 9.56
CA ASN A 120 18.92 14.21 10.67
C ASN A 120 18.43 12.84 11.22
N LEU A 121 18.01 11.96 10.31
CA LEU A 121 17.47 10.63 10.61
C LEU A 121 18.28 9.57 9.88
N GLN A 122 18.58 8.46 10.56
CA GLN A 122 19.16 7.28 9.92
C GLN A 122 18.05 6.34 9.48
N LEU A 123 18.19 5.72 8.32
CA LEU A 123 17.27 4.68 7.87
C LEU A 123 17.83 3.30 8.20
N HIS A 124 17.06 2.51 8.95
CA HIS A 124 17.25 1.06 8.99
C HIS A 124 16.53 0.46 7.78
N LYS A 125 17.30 0.24 6.72
CA LYS A 125 16.80 -0.25 5.43
C LYS A 125 16.45 -1.74 5.53
N LEU A 126 15.24 -2.08 5.13
CA LEU A 126 14.71 -3.44 5.06
C LEU A 126 14.38 -3.79 3.60
N ASP A 127 14.35 -5.08 3.27
CA ASP A 127 13.90 -5.54 1.95
C ASP A 127 12.39 -5.36 1.76
N GLU A 128 11.98 -4.96 0.55
CA GLU A 128 10.57 -4.68 0.20
C GLU A 128 9.69 -5.92 0.28
N LEU A 129 10.17 -7.04 -0.26
CA LEU A 129 9.41 -8.27 -0.37
C LEU A 129 9.35 -9.01 0.97
N ASP A 130 10.43 -8.96 1.75
CA ASP A 130 10.43 -9.50 3.11
C ASP A 130 9.43 -8.75 4.01
N CYS A 131 9.42 -7.42 3.93
CA CYS A 131 8.45 -6.59 4.65
C CYS A 131 7.02 -6.85 4.18
N LEU A 132 6.79 -7.03 2.88
CA LEU A 132 5.48 -7.37 2.33
C LEU A 132 4.94 -8.69 2.91
N VAL A 133 5.73 -9.77 2.87
CA VAL A 133 5.30 -11.09 3.37
C VAL A 133 5.04 -11.03 4.88
N LYS A 134 5.93 -10.39 5.65
CA LYS A 134 5.74 -10.22 7.11
C LYS A 134 4.51 -9.38 7.43
N GLY A 135 4.32 -8.27 6.73
CA GLY A 135 3.19 -7.37 6.92
C GLY A 135 1.86 -8.04 6.61
N LEU A 136 1.76 -8.72 5.47
CA LEU A 136 0.55 -9.44 5.04
C LEU A 136 0.14 -10.48 6.09
N LEU A 137 1.06 -11.37 6.49
CA LEU A 137 0.78 -12.43 7.46
C LEU A 137 0.42 -11.86 8.84
N TYR A 138 1.08 -10.77 9.23
CA TYR A 138 0.79 -10.10 10.50
C TYR A 138 -0.60 -9.48 10.52
N ILE A 139 -0.97 -8.69 9.50
CA ILE A 139 -2.28 -8.02 9.43
C ILE A 139 -3.41 -9.05 9.39
N ASP A 140 -3.26 -10.13 8.61
CA ASP A 140 -4.27 -11.18 8.59
C ASP A 140 -4.45 -11.84 9.97
N SER A 141 -3.34 -12.13 10.67
CA SER A 141 -3.38 -12.77 12.00
C SER A 141 -4.06 -11.95 13.09
N VAL A 142 -4.09 -10.61 12.94
CA VAL A 142 -4.74 -9.71 13.91
C VAL A 142 -6.16 -9.34 13.51
N SER A 143 -6.63 -9.78 12.34
CA SER A 143 -7.93 -9.45 11.74
C SER A 143 -8.14 -7.95 11.49
N PHE A 144 -9.20 -7.63 10.75
CA PHE A 144 -9.61 -6.26 10.51
C PHE A 144 -10.79 -5.88 11.43
N ASN A 145 -10.48 -5.48 12.67
CA ASN A 145 -11.47 -5.11 13.69
C ASN A 145 -12.58 -6.17 13.88
N GLY A 146 -12.20 -7.46 13.88
CA GLY A 146 -13.12 -8.60 13.97
C GLY A 146 -13.68 -9.10 12.63
N GLN A 147 -13.32 -8.46 11.51
CA GLN A 147 -13.60 -8.96 10.15
C GLN A 147 -12.37 -9.68 9.58
N ALA A 148 -12.59 -10.57 8.60
CA ALA A 148 -11.49 -11.16 7.85
C ALA A 148 -10.76 -10.08 7.04
N GLU A 149 -9.43 -10.12 7.05
CA GLU A 149 -8.59 -9.26 6.21
C GLU A 149 -8.72 -9.69 4.73
N CYS A 150 -8.55 -10.99 4.48
CA CYS A 150 -8.62 -11.54 3.12
C CYS A 150 -10.08 -11.80 2.68
N TYR A 151 -10.33 -11.64 1.38
CA TYR A 151 -11.63 -11.87 0.76
C TYR A 151 -11.50 -12.32 -0.69
N TYR A 152 -12.57 -12.89 -1.23
CA TYR A 152 -12.73 -13.21 -2.64
C TYR A 152 -14.09 -12.72 -3.15
N PHE A 153 -14.27 -12.71 -4.47
CA PHE A 153 -15.57 -12.45 -5.09
C PHE A 153 -16.17 -13.77 -5.56
N GLU A 154 -17.23 -14.21 -4.89
CA GLU A 154 -18.04 -15.35 -5.34
C GLU A 154 -18.87 -14.91 -6.56
N ASN A 155 -19.01 -15.79 -7.56
CA ASN A 155 -19.73 -15.51 -8.81
C ASN A 155 -19.17 -14.27 -9.56
N ALA A 156 -17.85 -14.06 -9.57
CA ALA A 156 -17.21 -12.85 -10.11
C ALA A 156 -17.55 -12.52 -11.58
N SER A 157 -17.99 -13.49 -12.39
CA SER A 157 -18.37 -13.29 -13.79
C SER A 157 -19.86 -12.96 -13.99
N ASP A 158 -20.69 -13.08 -12.94
CA ASP A 158 -22.12 -12.77 -12.97
C ASP A 158 -22.39 -11.52 -12.11
N PRO A 159 -22.59 -10.34 -12.73
CA PRO A 159 -22.77 -9.09 -11.99
C PRO A 159 -23.94 -9.09 -11.00
N GLU A 160 -25.01 -9.86 -11.26
CA GLU A 160 -26.18 -9.90 -10.37
C GLU A 160 -25.95 -10.76 -9.13
N ARG A 161 -25.01 -11.71 -9.21
CA ARG A 161 -24.68 -12.65 -8.13
C ARG A 161 -23.31 -12.41 -7.48
N CYS A 162 -22.53 -11.49 -8.04
CA CYS A 162 -21.18 -11.18 -7.58
C CYS A 162 -21.20 -10.63 -6.16
N GLN A 163 -20.53 -11.32 -5.23
CA GLN A 163 -20.56 -10.97 -3.81
C GLN A 163 -19.17 -11.09 -3.19
N LYS A 164 -18.80 -10.11 -2.37
CA LYS A 164 -17.57 -10.13 -1.58
C LYS A 164 -17.75 -11.09 -0.39
N MET A 165 -16.90 -12.10 -0.30
CA MET A 165 -16.94 -13.14 0.73
C MET A 165 -15.60 -13.20 1.48
N PRO A 166 -15.60 -13.43 2.81
CA PRO A 166 -14.37 -13.55 3.58
C PRO A 166 -13.58 -14.80 3.17
N PHE A 167 -12.24 -14.72 3.24
CA PHE A 167 -11.34 -15.85 3.05
C PHE A 167 -10.42 -15.97 4.26
N ASN A 168 -10.28 -17.17 4.80
CA ASN A 168 -9.43 -17.44 5.97
C ASN A 168 -8.03 -17.86 5.50
N LEU A 169 -6.99 -17.24 6.06
CA LEU A 169 -5.58 -17.51 5.76
C LEU A 169 -4.84 -18.12 6.97
N ASP A 170 -5.52 -18.88 7.85
CA ASP A 170 -4.90 -19.52 9.03
C ASP A 170 -3.78 -20.50 8.65
N ASP A 171 -3.93 -21.22 7.52
CA ASP A 171 -2.88 -22.02 6.88
C ASP A 171 -2.76 -21.62 5.40
N PRO A 172 -2.05 -20.53 5.08
CA PRO A 172 -2.12 -19.91 3.77
C PRO A 172 -1.22 -20.58 2.73
N TYR A 173 -0.41 -21.57 3.11
CA TYR A 173 0.67 -22.07 2.25
C TYR A 173 0.28 -23.30 1.43
N PRO A 174 0.73 -23.40 0.16
CA PRO A 174 1.45 -22.38 -0.59
C PRO A 174 0.53 -21.26 -1.11
N LEU A 175 1.05 -20.03 -1.18
CA LEU A 175 0.34 -18.84 -1.69
C LEU A 175 1.12 -18.19 -2.83
N LEU A 176 0.43 -17.76 -3.89
CA LEU A 176 1.00 -16.86 -4.89
C LEU A 176 0.62 -15.41 -4.55
N VAL A 177 1.61 -14.60 -4.19
CA VAL A 177 1.41 -13.18 -3.87
C VAL A 177 1.76 -12.35 -5.10
N VAL A 178 0.78 -11.62 -5.62
CA VAL A 178 0.93 -10.71 -6.77
C VAL A 178 0.86 -9.27 -6.26
N ASN A 179 2.01 -8.64 -6.07
CA ASN A 179 2.09 -7.26 -5.58
C ASN A 179 2.04 -6.28 -6.76
N ILE A 180 0.91 -5.59 -6.92
CA ILE A 180 0.67 -4.63 -8.01
C ILE A 180 0.92 -3.21 -7.49
N GLY A 181 2.12 -2.69 -7.73
CA GLY A 181 2.50 -1.31 -7.49
C GLY A 181 2.71 -0.53 -8.80
N SER A 182 3.76 0.29 -8.87
CA SER A 182 4.15 0.95 -10.13
C SER A 182 4.46 -0.09 -11.22
N GLY A 183 5.19 -1.15 -10.86
CA GLY A 183 5.30 -2.41 -11.61
C GLY A 183 4.65 -3.56 -10.82
N VAL A 184 4.93 -4.80 -11.19
CA VAL A 184 4.38 -5.99 -10.53
C VAL A 184 5.49 -6.97 -10.13
N SER A 185 5.45 -7.44 -8.90
CA SER A 185 6.28 -8.56 -8.42
C SER A 185 5.38 -9.75 -8.05
N ILE A 186 5.75 -10.94 -8.52
CA ILE A 186 5.01 -12.18 -8.28
C ILE A 186 5.89 -13.10 -7.42
N LEU A 187 5.38 -13.51 -6.28
CA LEU A 187 6.07 -14.35 -5.31
C LEU A 187 5.36 -15.68 -5.14
N SER A 188 6.11 -16.77 -5.08
CA SER A 188 5.64 -18.07 -4.60
C SER A 188 6.07 -18.21 -3.14
N VAL A 189 5.09 -18.23 -2.23
CA VAL A 189 5.29 -18.27 -0.78
C VAL A 189 4.96 -19.67 -0.27
N HIS A 190 5.97 -20.40 0.21
CA HIS A 190 5.86 -21.77 0.69
C HIS A 190 5.84 -21.86 2.23
N SER A 191 6.35 -20.85 2.91
CA SER A 191 6.20 -20.64 4.35
C SER A 191 6.54 -19.18 4.68
N LYS A 192 6.35 -18.76 5.93
CA LYS A 192 6.71 -17.42 6.43
C LYS A 192 8.16 -17.00 6.15
N ASP A 193 9.08 -17.97 6.05
CA ASP A 193 10.52 -17.75 5.84
C ASP A 193 11.03 -18.40 4.54
N ASN A 194 10.13 -18.97 3.72
CA ASN A 194 10.48 -19.62 2.46
C ASN A 194 9.57 -19.10 1.35
N TYR A 195 10.07 -18.11 0.61
CA TYR A 195 9.42 -17.55 -0.56
C TYR A 195 10.47 -17.16 -1.58
N LYS A 196 10.04 -17.09 -2.84
CA LYS A 196 10.87 -16.60 -3.94
C LYS A 196 10.04 -15.71 -4.85
N ARG A 197 10.67 -14.65 -5.35
CA ARG A 197 10.15 -13.88 -6.48
C ARG A 197 10.25 -14.74 -7.73
N VAL A 198 9.13 -15.25 -8.23
CA VAL A 198 9.10 -16.13 -9.41
C VAL A 198 9.27 -15.35 -10.70
N THR A 199 8.66 -14.17 -10.79
CA THR A 199 8.79 -13.27 -11.93
C THR A 199 8.20 -11.90 -11.57
N GLY A 200 8.09 -11.02 -12.56
CA GLY A 200 7.29 -9.81 -12.49
C GLY A 200 7.08 -9.21 -13.86
N THR A 201 6.34 -8.11 -13.93
CA THR A 201 6.14 -7.33 -15.15
C THR A 201 6.29 -5.84 -14.84
N SER A 202 6.81 -5.07 -15.79
CA SER A 202 6.81 -3.61 -15.71
C SER A 202 5.45 -3.00 -16.06
N LEU A 203 4.54 -3.79 -16.66
CA LEU A 203 3.17 -3.39 -16.97
C LEU A 203 2.30 -3.47 -15.71
N GLY A 204 2.41 -2.45 -14.86
CA GLY A 204 1.69 -2.36 -13.58
C GLY A 204 0.80 -1.11 -13.50
N GLY A 205 0.50 -0.67 -12.28
CA GLY A 205 -0.32 0.51 -12.04
C GLY A 205 0.29 1.80 -12.58
N GLY A 206 1.63 1.88 -12.64
CA GLY A 206 2.33 3.02 -13.25
C GLY A 206 2.14 3.08 -14.77
N THR A 207 2.05 1.93 -15.44
CA THR A 207 1.72 1.86 -16.87
C THR A 207 0.28 2.29 -17.12
N PHE A 208 -0.67 1.78 -16.32
CA PHE A 208 -2.08 2.18 -16.41
C PHE A 208 -2.21 3.70 -16.25
N LEU A 209 -1.77 4.26 -15.13
CA LEU A 209 -1.94 5.67 -14.83
C LEU A 209 -1.18 6.56 -15.83
N GLY A 210 0.06 6.20 -16.17
CA GLY A 210 0.86 6.96 -17.13
C GLY A 210 0.24 7.02 -18.53
N LEU A 211 -0.27 5.88 -19.04
CA LEU A 211 -0.96 5.85 -20.33
C LEU A 211 -2.30 6.56 -20.28
N CYS A 212 -3.10 6.39 -19.22
CA CYS A 212 -4.34 7.14 -19.05
C CYS A 212 -4.07 8.66 -19.09
N SER A 213 -3.12 9.17 -18.30
CA SER A 213 -2.77 10.59 -18.32
C SER A 213 -2.34 11.08 -19.70
N LEU A 214 -1.55 10.30 -20.44
CA LEU A 214 -1.11 10.69 -21.80
C LEU A 214 -2.24 10.66 -22.83
N LEU A 215 -3.15 9.68 -22.75
CA LEU A 215 -4.17 9.44 -23.77
C LEU A 215 -5.47 10.20 -23.51
N THR A 216 -5.77 10.50 -22.25
CA THR A 216 -7.04 11.12 -21.85
C THR A 216 -6.88 12.48 -21.18
N GLY A 217 -5.66 12.82 -20.73
CA GLY A 217 -5.38 14.06 -20.01
C GLY A 217 -5.76 14.03 -18.53
N CYS A 218 -6.11 12.87 -17.95
CA CYS A 218 -6.44 12.80 -16.53
C CYS A 218 -5.23 13.13 -15.63
N GLU A 219 -5.49 13.82 -14.53
CA GLU A 219 -4.46 14.33 -13.61
C GLU A 219 -4.34 13.49 -12.32
N SER A 220 -5.26 12.55 -12.10
CA SER A 220 -5.27 11.70 -10.90
C SER A 220 -5.65 10.24 -11.20
N PHE A 221 -5.33 9.35 -10.26
CA PHE A 221 -5.71 7.94 -10.35
C PHE A 221 -7.23 7.76 -10.26
N GLU A 222 -7.88 8.52 -9.38
CA GLU A 222 -9.33 8.51 -9.20
C GLU A 222 -10.06 8.96 -10.47
N GLU A 223 -9.58 10.02 -11.13
CA GLU A 223 -10.14 10.47 -12.42
C GLU A 223 -9.94 9.41 -13.51
N ALA A 224 -8.77 8.77 -13.58
CA ALA A 224 -8.51 7.69 -14.53
C ALA A 224 -9.51 6.52 -14.34
N LEU A 225 -9.80 6.13 -13.08
CA LEU A 225 -10.80 5.12 -12.77
C LEU A 225 -12.23 5.57 -13.13
N GLU A 226 -12.56 6.83 -12.87
CA GLU A 226 -13.87 7.38 -13.24
C GLU A 226 -14.09 7.36 -14.76
N MET A 227 -13.07 7.76 -15.54
CA MET A 227 -13.13 7.69 -17.00
C MET A 227 -13.28 6.25 -17.48
N ALA A 228 -12.48 5.32 -16.95
CA ALA A 228 -12.55 3.90 -17.31
C ALA A 228 -13.92 3.27 -17.01
N SER A 229 -14.58 3.68 -15.92
CA SER A 229 -15.90 3.15 -15.54
C SER A 229 -17.04 3.47 -16.53
N LYS A 230 -16.84 4.49 -17.38
CA LYS A 230 -17.81 4.95 -18.38
C LYS A 230 -17.42 4.54 -19.81
N GLY A 231 -16.23 3.95 -19.98
CA GLY A 231 -15.70 3.55 -21.27
C GLY A 231 -16.25 2.21 -21.75
N ASP A 232 -16.12 1.98 -23.05
CA ASP A 232 -16.30 0.66 -23.67
C ASP A 232 -15.01 0.31 -24.40
N SER A 233 -14.28 -0.68 -23.89
CA SER A 233 -12.97 -1.04 -24.44
C SER A 233 -13.07 -1.65 -25.84
N THR A 234 -14.23 -2.17 -26.24
CA THR A 234 -14.43 -2.80 -27.56
C THR A 234 -14.38 -1.81 -28.72
N HIS A 235 -14.40 -0.50 -28.44
CA HIS A 235 -14.14 0.54 -29.44
C HIS A 235 -12.65 0.77 -29.73
N ALA A 236 -11.75 0.30 -28.86
CA ALA A 236 -10.30 0.43 -29.01
C ALA A 236 -9.63 -0.92 -29.29
N ASP A 237 -10.04 -1.96 -28.54
CA ASP A 237 -9.52 -3.32 -28.66
C ASP A 237 -10.02 -4.00 -29.93
N LYS A 238 -9.18 -4.86 -30.52
CA LYS A 238 -9.62 -5.78 -31.57
C LYS A 238 -9.91 -7.15 -30.97
N LEU A 239 -11.14 -7.63 -31.15
CA LEU A 239 -11.60 -8.90 -30.60
C LEU A 239 -11.37 -10.07 -31.57
N VAL A 240 -11.44 -11.30 -31.06
CA VAL A 240 -11.34 -12.53 -31.88
C VAL A 240 -12.39 -12.53 -32.99
N ARG A 241 -13.63 -12.10 -32.71
CA ARG A 241 -14.70 -12.01 -33.70
C ARG A 241 -14.42 -11.01 -34.83
N ASP A 242 -13.62 -9.98 -34.58
CA ASP A 242 -13.25 -8.99 -35.60
C ASP A 242 -12.22 -9.57 -36.59
N ILE A 243 -11.55 -10.66 -36.22
CA ILE A 243 -10.58 -11.39 -37.06
C ILE A 243 -11.23 -12.61 -37.71
N TYR A 244 -11.96 -13.42 -36.94
CA TYR A 244 -12.48 -14.73 -37.35
C TYR A 244 -13.97 -14.72 -37.69
N GLY A 245 -14.70 -13.62 -37.47
CA GLY A 245 -16.16 -13.54 -37.65
C GLY A 245 -16.98 -14.28 -36.59
N GLY A 246 -16.33 -14.79 -35.54
CA GLY A 246 -16.93 -15.60 -34.47
C GLY A 246 -15.84 -16.13 -33.54
N ASP A 247 -16.05 -17.32 -32.97
CA ASP A 247 -15.05 -17.99 -32.14
C ASP A 247 -13.91 -18.55 -32.98
N TYR A 248 -12.69 -18.59 -32.42
CA TYR A 248 -11.62 -19.43 -32.97
C TYR A 248 -11.70 -20.83 -32.36
N GLU A 249 -12.60 -21.64 -32.90
CA GLU A 249 -13.02 -22.93 -32.34
C GLU A 249 -11.87 -23.90 -32.07
N ARG A 250 -10.89 -23.96 -32.97
CA ARG A 250 -9.78 -24.93 -32.88
C ARG A 250 -9.02 -24.87 -31.55
N PHE A 251 -8.91 -23.67 -30.97
CA PHE A 251 -8.21 -23.45 -29.70
C PHE A 251 -9.15 -22.94 -28.59
N GLY A 252 -10.46 -22.94 -28.84
CA GLY A 252 -11.47 -22.52 -27.86
C GLY A 252 -11.35 -21.05 -27.45
N LEU A 253 -10.94 -20.16 -28.36
CA LEU A 253 -10.94 -18.72 -28.07
C LEU A 253 -12.30 -18.13 -28.42
N PRO A 254 -13.06 -17.61 -27.45
CA PRO A 254 -14.39 -17.07 -27.72
C PRO A 254 -14.28 -15.75 -28.47
N GLY A 255 -15.27 -15.44 -29.31
CA GLY A 255 -15.29 -14.27 -30.17
C GLY A 255 -15.26 -12.93 -29.43
N TRP A 256 -15.65 -12.92 -28.15
CA TRP A 256 -15.58 -11.73 -27.28
C TRP A 256 -14.21 -11.49 -26.65
N ALA A 257 -13.26 -12.43 -26.72
CA ALA A 257 -11.93 -12.25 -26.17
C ALA A 257 -11.14 -11.20 -26.97
N VAL A 258 -10.33 -10.39 -26.26
CA VAL A 258 -9.39 -9.44 -26.87
C VAL A 258 -8.27 -10.21 -27.56
N ALA A 259 -7.99 -9.85 -28.81
CA ALA A 259 -6.92 -10.45 -29.63
C ALA A 259 -5.72 -9.50 -29.81
N SER A 260 -5.96 -8.19 -29.90
CA SER A 260 -4.91 -7.17 -30.05
C SER A 260 -5.33 -5.81 -29.53
#